data_AF-A0A7Y0HEC8-F1
#
_entry.id   AF-A0A7Y0HEC8-F1
#
_cell.length_a   1.000
_cell.length_b   1.000
_cell.length_c   1.000
_cell.angle_alpha   90.00
_cell.angle_beta   90.00
_cell.angle_gamma   90.00
#
_symmetry.space_group_name_H-M   'P 1'
#
loop_
_entity.id
_entity.type
_entity.pdbx_description
1 polymer ?
#
loop_
_entity_poly.entity_id
_entity_poly.type
_entity_poly.pdbx_seq_one_letter_code
_entity_poly.pdbx_strand_id
1 'polypeptide(L)'
;IKTKGIYLIPFVGGLAVSDDKITTRWQDVVISLMGPAFGLITSVLGVVLYYATEMEVFAGVAVLSALLNLFNLLPILPLDGGHVLKSISFSMRSWIGLSMCILGVLFGLWLSYTFGLMLLVFFLFIGALEIAFEWRGRHYSHLLPLDKYGQGFSAVMYTLVVIGHVAVMMHFADSENPILSLPMKILSS
;
A
#
# COMPACT_ATOMS: atom_id res chain seq x y z
N ILE A 1 9.57 17.10 -10.63
CA ILE A 1 10.70 16.41 -9.96
C ILE A 1 11.58 15.84 -11.06
N LYS A 2 12.83 16.31 -11.18
CA LYS A 2 13.80 15.73 -12.13
C LYS A 2 14.53 14.58 -11.44
N THR A 3 14.53 13.39 -12.03
CA THR A 3 15.25 12.22 -11.54
C THR A 3 16.67 12.19 -12.13
N LYS A 4 17.70 11.96 -11.30
CA LYS A 4 19.09 11.80 -11.75
C LYS A 4 19.33 10.45 -12.44
N GLY A 5 18.56 9.44 -12.03
CA GLY A 5 18.62 8.08 -12.54
C GLY A 5 17.69 7.15 -11.77
N ILE A 6 17.41 6.00 -12.36
CA ILE A 6 16.68 4.89 -11.73
C ILE A 6 17.72 3.78 -11.52
N TYR A 7 17.94 3.40 -10.27
CA TYR A 7 18.83 2.29 -9.91
C TYR A 7 17.98 1.07 -9.58
N LEU A 8 18.20 -0.05 -10.29
CA LEU A 8 17.62 -1.33 -9.89
C LEU A 8 18.61 -2.01 -8.93
N ILE A 9 18.27 -1.99 -7.64
CA ILE A 9 19.05 -2.65 -6.61
C ILE A 9 18.51 -4.09 -6.51
N PRO A 10 19.35 -5.12 -6.75
CA PRO A 10 18.93 -6.51 -6.64
C PRO A 10 18.27 -6.78 -5.27
N PHE A 11 17.13 -7.48 -5.28
CA PHE A 11 16.33 -7.85 -4.10
C PHE A 11 15.68 -6.71 -3.31
N VAL A 12 16.05 -5.45 -3.56
CA VAL A 12 15.45 -4.26 -2.89
C VAL A 12 14.45 -3.56 -3.80
N GLY A 13 14.66 -3.59 -5.12
CA GLY A 13 13.76 -3.00 -6.11
C GLY A 13 14.34 -1.76 -6.80
N GLY A 14 13.47 -0.95 -7.41
CA GLY A 14 13.86 0.27 -8.12
C GLY A 14 13.95 1.48 -7.18
N LEU A 15 15.14 2.07 -7.07
CA LEU A 15 15.37 3.34 -6.38
C LEU A 15 15.41 4.48 -7.41
N ALA A 16 14.43 5.37 -7.35
CA ALA A 16 14.45 6.63 -8.09
C ALA A 16 15.12 7.71 -7.25
N VAL A 17 16.27 8.22 -7.70
CA VAL A 17 16.99 9.28 -6.98
C VAL A 17 16.62 10.65 -7.57
N SER A 18 16.02 11.51 -6.75
CA SER A 18 15.69 12.90 -7.10
C SER A 18 16.66 13.89 -6.45
N ASP A 19 16.98 14.97 -7.16
CA ASP A 19 17.79 16.08 -6.61
C ASP A 19 17.01 16.99 -5.65
N ASP A 20 15.69 17.06 -5.84
CA ASP A 20 14.82 17.88 -5.00
C ASP A 20 14.47 17.13 -3.71
N LYS A 21 14.73 17.74 -2.55
CA LYS A 21 14.23 17.23 -1.27
C LYS A 21 12.71 17.36 -1.26
N ILE A 22 12.01 16.31 -0.85
CA ILE A 22 10.56 16.37 -0.59
C ILE A 22 10.33 17.47 0.46
N THR A 23 9.49 18.44 0.13
CA THR A 23 9.26 19.63 0.99
C THR A 23 7.87 19.64 1.62
N THR A 24 6.92 18.93 1.01
CA THR A 24 5.53 18.86 1.47
C THR A 24 5.09 17.42 1.67
N ARG A 25 4.22 17.19 2.65
CA ARG A 25 3.60 15.86 2.83
C ARG A 25 2.66 15.49 1.69
N TRP A 26 2.14 16.46 0.96
CA TRP A 26 1.31 16.20 -0.21
C TRP A 26 2.12 15.52 -1.31
N GLN A 27 3.34 16.01 -1.56
CA GLN A 27 4.27 15.35 -2.48
C GLN A 27 4.60 13.93 -2.03
N ASP A 28 4.86 13.72 -0.73
CA ASP A 28 5.13 12.39 -0.17
C ASP A 28 3.98 11.41 -0.43
N VAL A 29 2.74 11.81 -0.11
CA VAL A 29 1.55 10.99 -0.38
C VAL A 29 1.39 10.69 -1.87
N VAL A 30 1.49 11.72 -2.72
CA VAL A 30 1.30 11.54 -4.17
C VAL A 30 2.35 10.57 -4.72
N ILE A 31 3.62 10.77 -4.38
CA ILE A 31 4.73 9.92 -4.85
C ILE A 31 4.51 8.47 -4.41
N SER A 32 4.20 8.25 -3.13
CA SER A 32 3.97 6.90 -2.59
C SER A 32 2.71 6.24 -3.15
N LEU A 33 1.64 6.99 -3.45
CA LEU A 33 0.44 6.41 -4.06
C LEU A 33 0.58 6.15 -5.56
N MET A 34 1.47 6.84 -6.27
CA MET A 34 1.61 6.65 -7.72
C MET A 34 1.97 5.20 -8.06
N GLY A 35 2.94 4.58 -7.38
CA GLY A 35 3.33 3.19 -7.63
C GLY A 35 2.14 2.23 -7.53
N PRO A 36 1.49 2.12 -6.37
CA PRO A 36 0.33 1.27 -6.17
C PRO A 36 -0.88 1.62 -7.06
N ALA A 37 -1.11 2.89 -7.39
CA ALA A 37 -2.19 3.29 -8.30
C ALA A 37 -1.95 2.81 -9.74
N PHE A 38 -0.72 2.99 -10.28
CA PHE A 38 -0.36 2.44 -11.59
C PHE A 38 -0.34 0.90 -11.57
N GLY A 39 0.07 0.32 -10.44
CA GLY A 39 -0.07 -1.11 -10.19
C GLY A 39 -1.51 -1.59 -10.30
N LEU A 40 -2.47 -0.83 -9.77
CA LEU A 40 -3.90 -1.18 -9.85
C LEU A 40 -4.41 -1.11 -11.28
N ILE A 41 -4.02 -0.07 -12.04
CA ILE A 41 -4.35 0.02 -13.47
C ILE A 41 -3.82 -1.20 -14.21
N THR A 42 -2.56 -1.59 -13.94
CA THR A 42 -1.94 -2.78 -14.54
C THR A 42 -2.70 -4.05 -14.17
N SER A 43 -3.10 -4.19 -12.91
CA SER A 43 -3.88 -5.31 -12.44
C SER A 43 -5.26 -5.41 -13.11
N VAL A 44 -5.98 -4.29 -13.20
CA VAL A 44 -7.29 -4.23 -13.88
C VAL A 44 -7.14 -4.54 -15.37
N LEU A 45 -6.12 -3.99 -16.03
CA LEU A 45 -5.84 -4.31 -17.44
C LEU A 45 -5.53 -5.80 -17.63
N GLY A 46 -4.78 -6.42 -16.71
CA GLY A 46 -4.55 -7.85 -16.74
C GLY A 46 -5.84 -8.67 -16.63
N VAL A 47 -6.77 -8.26 -15.77
CA VAL A 47 -8.11 -8.91 -15.67
C VAL A 47 -8.89 -8.77 -16.98
N VAL A 48 -8.93 -7.57 -17.56
CA VAL A 48 -9.63 -7.32 -18.83
C VAL A 48 -9.04 -8.15 -19.96
N LEU A 49 -7.70 -8.21 -20.05
CA LEU A 49 -7.01 -9.00 -21.07
C LEU A 49 -7.20 -10.50 -20.87
N TYR A 50 -7.25 -10.98 -19.63
CA TYR A 50 -7.60 -12.37 -19.32
C TYR A 50 -8.96 -12.72 -19.90
N TYR A 51 -10.00 -11.91 -19.64
CA TYR A 51 -11.33 -12.16 -20.19
C TYR A 51 -11.43 -11.98 -21.71
N ALA A 52 -10.55 -11.19 -22.32
CA ALA A 52 -10.53 -11.01 -23.77
C ALA A 52 -9.79 -12.13 -24.52
N THR A 53 -8.80 -12.76 -23.88
CA THR A 53 -7.88 -13.72 -24.54
C THR A 53 -7.95 -15.13 -23.98
N GLU A 54 -8.57 -15.31 -22.81
CA GLU A 54 -8.60 -16.55 -22.01
C GLU A 54 -7.20 -17.06 -21.62
N MET A 55 -6.17 -16.21 -21.72
CA MET A 55 -4.80 -16.58 -21.40
C MET A 55 -4.51 -16.35 -19.90
N GLU A 56 -4.28 -17.42 -19.16
CA GLU A 56 -4.00 -17.40 -17.71
C GLU A 56 -2.80 -16.51 -17.33
N VAL A 57 -1.87 -16.27 -18.26
CA VAL A 57 -0.71 -15.38 -18.04
C VAL A 57 -1.17 -13.98 -17.63
N PHE A 58 -2.24 -13.44 -18.23
CA PHE A 58 -2.73 -12.09 -17.89
C PHE A 58 -3.39 -12.05 -16.51
N ALA A 59 -4.09 -13.12 -16.11
CA ALA A 59 -4.60 -13.26 -14.75
C ALA A 59 -3.44 -13.35 -13.75
N GLY A 60 -2.37 -14.10 -14.08
CA GLY A 60 -1.16 -14.19 -13.27
C GLY A 60 -0.49 -12.82 -13.08
N VAL A 61 -0.35 -12.04 -14.16
CA VAL A 61 0.15 -10.66 -14.08
C VAL A 61 -0.74 -9.79 -13.20
N ALA A 62 -2.06 -9.89 -13.35
CA ALA A 62 -3.00 -9.09 -12.57
C ALA A 62 -2.88 -9.34 -11.07
N VAL A 63 -2.85 -10.63 -10.71
CA VAL A 63 -2.83 -11.14 -9.34
C VAL A 63 -1.47 -10.87 -8.66
N LEU A 64 -0.35 -11.12 -9.37
CA LEU A 64 0.98 -10.82 -8.84
C LEU A 64 1.23 -9.31 -8.72
N SER A 65 0.78 -8.52 -9.70
CA SER A 65 0.82 -7.05 -9.60
C SER A 65 0.01 -6.58 -8.40
N ALA A 66 -1.20 -7.13 -8.18
CA ALA A 66 -2.04 -6.73 -7.06
C ALA A 66 -1.39 -7.07 -5.72
N LEU A 67 -0.80 -8.27 -5.61
CA LEU A 67 -0.08 -8.70 -4.41
C LEU A 67 1.09 -7.77 -4.09
N LEU A 68 1.98 -7.51 -5.05
CA LEU A 68 3.17 -6.67 -4.84
C LEU A 68 2.80 -5.25 -4.40
N ASN A 69 1.77 -4.66 -5.03
CA ASN A 69 1.32 -3.32 -4.69
C ASN A 69 0.56 -3.27 -3.36
N LEU A 70 -0.17 -4.32 -2.99
CA LEU A 70 -0.80 -4.44 -1.68
C LEU A 70 0.25 -4.54 -0.57
N PHE A 71 1.33 -5.29 -0.78
CA PHE A 71 2.48 -5.31 0.13
C PHE A 71 3.08 -3.92 0.31
N ASN A 72 3.29 -3.16 -0.77
CA ASN A 72 3.79 -1.79 -0.67
C ASN A 72 2.84 -0.84 0.07
N LEU A 73 1.54 -1.13 0.10
CA LEU A 73 0.55 -0.37 0.87
C LEU A 73 0.48 -0.79 2.35
N LEU A 74 1.34 -1.68 2.85
CA LEU A 74 1.34 -1.99 4.27
C LEU A 74 1.82 -0.79 5.11
N PRO A 75 1.31 -0.66 6.36
CA PRO A 75 1.61 0.46 7.25
C PRO A 75 3.01 0.34 7.91
N ILE A 76 4.06 0.10 7.12
CA ILE A 76 5.43 -0.18 7.58
C ILE A 76 6.41 0.68 6.78
N LEU A 77 7.33 1.43 7.39
CA LEU A 77 8.42 2.07 6.64
C LEU A 77 9.53 1.04 6.38
N PRO A 78 10.12 0.97 5.17
CA PRO A 78 10.15 2.00 4.12
C PRO A 78 9.07 1.86 3.02
N LEU A 79 7.97 1.13 3.25
CA LEU A 79 6.95 0.90 2.23
C LEU A 79 6.06 2.13 2.01
N ASP A 80 5.45 2.22 0.83
CA ASP A 80 4.61 3.35 0.41
C ASP A 80 3.45 3.63 1.37
N GLY A 81 2.81 2.60 1.92
CA GLY A 81 1.72 2.73 2.88
C GLY A 81 2.16 3.38 4.19
N GLY A 82 3.37 3.09 4.67
CA GLY A 82 3.97 3.75 5.82
C GLY A 82 4.14 5.27 5.58
N HIS A 83 4.62 5.65 4.40
CA HIS A 83 4.76 7.06 4.00
C HIS A 83 3.41 7.78 3.94
N VAL A 84 2.40 7.18 3.30
CA VAL A 84 1.05 7.77 3.19
C VAL A 84 0.41 7.96 4.56
N LEU A 85 0.41 6.91 5.39
CA LEU A 85 -0.22 6.97 6.71
C LEU A 85 0.50 7.94 7.65
N LYS A 86 1.83 8.00 7.61
CA LYS A 86 2.61 9.00 8.35
C LYS A 86 2.25 10.42 7.91
N SER A 87 2.18 10.65 6.60
CA SER A 87 1.85 11.96 6.05
C SER A 87 0.42 12.42 6.39
N ILE A 88 -0.56 11.51 6.43
CA ILE A 88 -1.93 11.79 6.89
C ILE A 88 -1.96 12.03 8.40
N SER A 89 -1.48 11.07 9.20
CA SER A 89 -1.60 11.08 10.67
C SER A 89 -0.88 12.24 11.33
N PHE A 90 0.28 12.62 10.80
CA PHE A 90 1.01 13.75 11.36
C PHE A 90 0.43 15.11 10.92
N SER A 91 -0.40 15.16 9.88
CA SER A 91 -1.03 16.40 9.40
C SER A 91 -2.31 16.72 10.16
N MET A 92 -2.91 15.71 10.78
CA MET A 92 -4.04 15.82 11.68
C MET A 92 -3.60 16.25 13.09
N ARG A 93 -4.58 16.62 13.94
CA ARG A 93 -4.35 16.64 15.39
C ARG A 93 -3.88 15.24 15.80
N SER A 94 -2.72 15.18 16.47
CA SER A 94 -1.98 13.94 16.73
C SER A 94 -2.82 12.78 17.32
N TRP A 95 -3.85 13.07 18.11
CA TRP A 95 -4.75 12.03 18.64
C TRP A 95 -5.74 11.48 17.61
N ILE A 96 -6.28 12.33 16.72
CA ILE A 96 -7.27 11.92 15.71
C ILE A 96 -6.61 11.03 14.66
N GLY A 97 -5.43 11.44 14.16
CA GLY A 97 -4.67 10.63 13.20
C GLY A 97 -4.27 9.28 13.79
N LEU A 98 -3.80 9.27 15.04
CA LEU A 98 -3.47 8.03 15.74
C LEU A 98 -4.68 7.11 15.89
N SER A 99 -5.83 7.63 16.33
CA SER A 99 -7.05 6.84 16.47
C SER A 99 -7.51 6.26 15.13
N MET A 100 -7.45 7.02 14.04
CA MET A 100 -7.79 6.50 12.70
C MET A 100 -6.84 5.40 12.24
N CYS A 101 -5.53 5.56 12.45
CA CYS A 101 -4.55 4.51 12.18
C CYS A 101 -4.81 3.25 12.99
N ILE A 102 -5.06 3.37 14.30
CA ILE A 102 -5.37 2.22 15.16
C ILE A 102 -6.65 1.53 14.70
N LEU A 103 -7.71 2.29 14.39
CA LEU A 103 -8.96 1.72 13.86
C LEU A 103 -8.74 0.99 12.54
N GLY A 104 -7.93 1.56 11.63
CA GLY A 104 -7.57 0.91 10.37
C GLY A 104 -6.80 -0.39 10.57
N VAL A 105 -5.83 -0.40 11.48
CA VAL A 105 -5.08 -1.61 11.86
C VAL A 105 -6.01 -2.66 12.48
N LEU A 106 -6.87 -2.28 13.42
CA LEU A 106 -7.82 -3.20 14.06
C LEU A 106 -8.81 -3.79 13.05
N PHE A 107 -9.32 -2.96 12.14
CA PHE A 107 -10.18 -3.41 11.05
C PHE A 107 -9.44 -4.37 10.12
N GLY A 108 -8.20 -4.05 9.75
CA GLY A 108 -7.34 -4.93 8.96
C GLY A 108 -7.05 -6.26 9.65
N LEU A 109 -6.78 -6.25 10.96
CA LEU A 109 -6.56 -7.45 11.77
C LEU A 109 -7.81 -8.33 11.83
N TRP A 110 -8.98 -7.72 12.04
CA TRP A 110 -10.26 -8.41 12.03
C TRP A 110 -10.54 -9.08 10.67
N LEU A 111 -10.31 -8.34 9.58
CA LEU A 111 -10.46 -8.86 8.22
C LEU A 111 -9.49 -10.02 7.98
N SER A 112 -8.21 -9.81 8.29
CA SER A 112 -7.15 -10.82 8.09
C SER A 112 -7.43 -12.09 8.87
N TYR A 113 -7.90 -11.98 10.11
CA TYR A 113 -8.29 -13.13 10.93
C TYR A 113 -9.50 -13.87 10.33
N THR A 114 -10.50 -13.14 9.83
CA THR A 114 -11.69 -13.72 9.21
C THR A 114 -11.37 -14.52 7.95
N PHE A 115 -10.38 -14.07 7.16
CA PHE A 115 -9.94 -14.72 5.93
C PHE A 115 -8.73 -15.65 6.10
N GLY A 116 -8.26 -15.89 7.33
CA GLY A 116 -7.13 -16.77 7.62
C GLY A 116 -5.77 -16.28 7.11
N LEU A 117 -5.60 -14.96 6.91
CA LEU A 117 -4.40 -14.32 6.36
C LEU A 117 -3.36 -14.07 7.45
N MET A 118 -2.73 -15.13 7.97
CA MET A 118 -1.82 -15.07 9.12
C MET A 118 -0.59 -14.17 8.89
N LEU A 119 0.02 -14.21 7.70
CA LEU A 119 1.12 -13.34 7.34
C LEU A 119 0.70 -11.85 7.34
N LEU A 120 -0.52 -11.56 6.88
CA LEU A 120 -1.05 -10.20 6.87
C LEU A 120 -1.26 -9.68 8.31
N VAL A 121 -1.74 -10.55 9.21
CA VAL A 121 -1.83 -10.24 10.65
C VAL A 121 -0.46 -9.86 11.22
N PHE A 122 0.59 -10.63 10.91
CA PHE A 122 1.95 -10.35 11.36
C PHE A 122 2.45 -8.97 10.88
N PHE A 123 2.27 -8.65 9.60
CA PHE A 123 2.68 -7.34 9.08
C PHE A 123 1.87 -6.19 9.68
N LEU A 124 0.55 -6.34 9.84
CA LEU A 124 -0.28 -5.33 10.48
C LEU A 124 0.12 -5.11 11.95
N PHE A 125 0.55 -6.17 12.65
CA PHE A 125 1.09 -6.05 14.00
C PHE A 125 2.40 -5.25 14.04
N ILE A 126 3.34 -5.52 13.12
CA ILE A 126 4.57 -4.73 12.98
C ILE A 126 4.24 -3.26 12.70
N GLY A 127 3.35 -2.99 11.75
CA GLY A 127 2.95 -1.63 11.44
C GLY A 127 2.26 -0.91 12.61
N ALA A 128 1.50 -1.64 13.43
CA ALA A 128 0.92 -1.09 14.66
C ALA A 128 2.01 -0.64 15.66
N LEU A 129 3.05 -1.45 15.84
CA LEU A 129 4.19 -1.12 16.69
C LEU A 129 4.93 0.10 16.14
N GLU A 130 5.14 0.16 14.84
CA GLU A 130 5.81 1.28 14.18
C GLU A 130 5.05 2.59 14.36
N ILE A 131 3.73 2.59 14.13
CA ILE A 131 2.86 3.74 14.39
C ILE A 131 2.99 4.19 15.86
N ALA A 132 3.07 3.26 16.80
CA ALA A 132 3.24 3.57 18.22
C ALA A 132 4.61 4.18 18.54
N PHE A 133 5.70 3.69 17.93
CA PHE A 133 7.04 4.27 18.08
C PHE A 133 7.13 5.65 17.44
N GLU A 134 6.56 5.81 16.25
CA GLU A 134 6.57 7.07 15.50
C GLU A 134 5.79 8.16 16.24
N TRP A 135 4.69 7.82 16.90
CA TRP A 135 3.93 8.74 17.73
C TRP A 135 4.77 9.35 18.88
N ARG A 136 5.71 8.57 19.44
CA ARG A 136 6.65 9.08 20.46
C ARG A 136 7.71 10.02 19.86
N GLY A 137 8.07 9.85 18.59
CA GLY A 137 9.08 10.63 17.87
C GLY A 137 8.57 11.87 17.10
N ARG A 138 7.29 12.23 17.23
CA ARG A 138 6.57 13.21 16.38
C ARG A 138 7.14 14.64 16.30
N HIS A 139 8.12 15.00 17.14
CA HIS A 139 8.62 16.37 17.25
C HIS A 139 9.70 16.75 16.21
N TYR A 140 10.09 15.83 15.31
CA TYR A 140 11.23 16.01 14.39
C TYR A 140 10.86 16.15 12.90
N SER A 141 9.59 16.34 12.53
CA SER A 141 9.23 16.40 11.10
C SER A 141 9.35 17.81 10.50
N HIS A 142 10.18 17.98 9.47
CA HIS A 142 10.37 19.24 8.75
C HIS A 142 9.43 19.46 7.55
N LEU A 143 8.53 18.51 7.25
CA LEU A 143 7.62 18.60 6.10
C LEU A 143 6.40 19.47 6.43
N LEU A 144 5.99 20.31 5.46
CA LEU A 144 4.76 21.09 5.55
C LEU A 144 3.53 20.15 5.64
N PRO A 145 2.61 20.38 6.60
CA PRO A 145 1.45 19.51 6.82
C PRO A 145 0.43 19.60 5.68
N LEU A 146 -0.34 18.54 5.47
CA LEU A 146 -1.50 18.55 4.56
C LEU A 146 -2.60 19.47 5.10
N ASP A 147 -3.29 20.13 4.18
CA ASP A 147 -4.58 20.76 4.42
C ASP A 147 -5.68 19.71 4.67
N LYS A 148 -6.84 20.16 5.17
CA LYS A 148 -7.95 19.24 5.50
C LYS A 148 -8.48 18.50 4.28
N TYR A 149 -8.52 19.16 3.12
CA TYR A 149 -8.92 18.54 1.86
C TYR A 149 -7.91 17.47 1.44
N GLY A 150 -6.62 17.79 1.47
CA GLY A 150 -5.56 16.83 1.17
C GLY A 150 -5.61 15.61 2.07
N GLN A 151 -5.90 15.76 3.37
CA GLN A 151 -6.04 14.63 4.30
C GLN A 151 -7.18 13.69 3.88
N GLY A 152 -8.37 14.25 3.61
CA GLY A 152 -9.53 13.48 3.19
C GLY A 152 -9.31 12.80 1.83
N PHE A 153 -8.81 13.55 0.84
CA PHE A 153 -8.50 13.02 -0.48
C PHE A 153 -7.49 11.88 -0.41
N SER A 154 -6.40 12.06 0.35
CA SER A 154 -5.36 11.06 0.51
C SER A 154 -5.87 9.78 1.16
N ALA A 155 -6.67 9.91 2.22
CA ALA A 155 -7.26 8.76 2.91
C ALA A 155 -8.22 7.99 1.98
N VAL A 156 -9.09 8.71 1.27
CA VAL A 156 -10.03 8.09 0.30
C VAL A 156 -9.26 7.39 -0.82
N MET A 157 -8.28 8.04 -1.42
CA MET A 157 -7.48 7.44 -2.49
C MET A 157 -6.72 6.21 -2.02
N TYR A 158 -6.10 6.26 -0.84
CA TYR A 158 -5.41 5.12 -0.25
C TYR A 158 -6.36 3.94 -0.04
N THR A 159 -7.53 4.18 0.59
CA THR A 159 -8.54 3.14 0.80
C THR A 159 -9.06 2.56 -0.52
N LEU A 160 -9.32 3.40 -1.52
CA LEU A 160 -9.78 2.93 -2.83
C LEU A 160 -8.74 2.05 -3.53
N VAL A 161 -7.46 2.42 -3.48
CA VAL A 161 -6.39 1.63 -4.11
C VAL A 161 -6.21 0.30 -3.38
N VAL A 162 -6.24 0.29 -2.03
CA VAL A 162 -6.20 -0.95 -1.23
C VAL A 162 -7.37 -1.86 -1.58
N ILE A 163 -8.60 -1.33 -1.58
CA ILE A 163 -9.81 -2.10 -1.93
C ILE A 163 -9.71 -2.65 -3.35
N GLY A 164 -9.23 -1.87 -4.31
CA GLY A 164 -9.05 -2.30 -5.69
C GLY A 164 -8.11 -3.50 -5.81
N HIS A 165 -6.96 -3.46 -5.15
CA HIS A 165 -5.99 -4.58 -5.15
C HIS A 165 -6.54 -5.83 -4.48
N VAL A 166 -7.18 -5.66 -3.31
CA VAL A 166 -7.86 -6.76 -2.61
C VAL A 166 -8.95 -7.37 -3.49
N ALA A 167 -9.75 -6.55 -4.18
CA ALA A 167 -10.81 -7.03 -5.07
C ALA A 167 -10.24 -7.86 -6.23
N VAL A 168 -9.15 -7.41 -6.88
CA VAL A 168 -8.48 -8.20 -7.93
C VAL A 168 -7.96 -9.53 -7.37
N MET A 169 -7.37 -9.53 -6.18
CA MET A 169 -6.88 -10.76 -5.55
C MET A 169 -8.01 -11.74 -5.20
N MET A 170 -9.09 -11.24 -4.60
CA MET A 170 -10.26 -12.06 -4.25
C MET A 170 -10.95 -12.63 -5.49
N HIS A 171 -10.96 -11.89 -6.60
CA HIS A 171 -11.57 -12.33 -7.86
C HIS A 171 -10.95 -13.64 -8.39
N PHE A 172 -9.67 -13.87 -8.13
CA PHE A 172 -8.95 -15.10 -8.54
C PHE A 172 -8.63 -16.04 -7.37
N ALA A 173 -9.13 -15.77 -6.16
CA ALA A 173 -8.79 -16.53 -4.95
C ALA A 173 -9.16 -18.01 -5.04
N ASP A 174 -10.33 -18.31 -5.61
CA ASP A 174 -10.88 -19.67 -5.72
C ASP A 174 -10.47 -20.39 -7.02
N SER A 175 -9.49 -19.86 -7.74
CA SER A 175 -9.03 -20.45 -8.99
C SER A 175 -8.24 -21.76 -8.76
N GLU A 176 -8.46 -22.73 -9.64
CA GLU A 176 -7.75 -24.02 -9.61
C GLU A 176 -6.26 -23.88 -9.94
N ASN A 177 -5.88 -22.78 -10.61
CA ASN A 177 -4.50 -22.54 -11.01
C ASN A 177 -3.61 -22.19 -9.79
N PRO A 178 -2.48 -22.90 -9.58
CA PRO A 178 -1.59 -22.65 -8.46
C PRO A 178 -1.03 -21.23 -8.40
N ILE A 179 -0.80 -20.59 -9.56
CA ILE A 179 -0.22 -19.24 -9.65
C ILE A 179 -1.24 -18.18 -9.24
N LEU A 180 -2.50 -18.40 -9.57
CA LEU A 180 -3.59 -17.45 -9.29
C LEU A 180 -4.05 -17.53 -7.83
N SER A 181 -4.00 -18.73 -7.22
CA SER A 181 -4.24 -18.93 -5.78
C SER A 181 -3.03 -18.59 -4.89
N LEU A 182 -1.86 -18.33 -5.49
CA LEU A 182 -0.60 -18.11 -4.78
C LEU A 182 -0.65 -16.96 -3.77
N PRO A 183 -1.21 -15.78 -4.06
CA PRO A 183 -1.25 -14.70 -3.08
C PRO A 183 -2.04 -15.03 -1.83
N MET A 184 -3.18 -15.72 -1.98
CA MET A 184 -3.98 -16.14 -0.82
C MET A 184 -3.21 -17.15 0.02
N LYS A 185 -2.52 -18.10 -0.61
CA LYS A 185 -1.63 -19.05 0.09
C LYS A 185 -0.51 -18.33 0.83
N ILE A 186 0.17 -17.37 0.21
CA ILE A 186 1.23 -16.58 0.83
C ILE A 186 0.71 -15.80 2.01
N LEU A 187 -0.40 -15.09 1.85
CA LEU A 187 -0.99 -14.30 2.93
C LEU A 187 -1.52 -15.17 4.07
N SER A 188 -1.94 -16.41 3.79
CA SER A 188 -2.41 -17.37 4.79
C SER A 188 -1.30 -18.16 5.51
N SER A 189 -0.08 -18.15 4.96
CA SER A 189 1.08 -18.86 5.54
C SER A 189 1.56 -18.18 6.82
#